data_AF-A0A0B6ZM88-F1
#
_entry.id   AF-A0A0B6ZM88-F1
#
_cell.length_a   1.000
_cell.length_b   1.000
_cell.length_c   1.000
_cell.angle_alpha   90.00
_cell.angle_beta   90.00
_cell.angle_gamma   90.00
#
_symmetry.space_group_name_H-M   'P 1'
#
loop_
_entity.id
_entity.type
_entity.pdbx_description
1 polymer ?
#
loop_
_entity_poly.entity_id
_entity_poly.type
_entity_poly.pdbx_seq_one_letter_code
_entity_poly.pdbx_strand_id
1 'polypeptide(L)'
;KPISVVKSVLHRNDCSTVEHDKSVNTSNQYWCDWAPFDTSNGPDLLGTLDLCYLISYAVAMFLSGHLADRMNLRLYLSAGMILSGIFTIAFGLGYFFKIHSFAFYVIIQVFGGIFQATGWPGVVACVGNWFGKGKRGLIMGIWNAHTSVGNILGSFIAGAFVEENWGLSFVVPGIIIGVVGILVFLFLVPHPSDVNCKLPDHSDTHLAPSMSINTANTE
;
A
#
# COMPACT_ATOMS: atom_id res chain seq x y z
N LYS A 1 7.11 5.16 3.95
CA LYS A 1 7.89 5.34 5.21
C LYS A 1 9.19 4.54 5.26
N PRO A 2 9.28 3.25 4.87
CA PRO A 2 10.55 2.50 4.95
C PRO A 2 11.68 3.13 4.10
N ILE A 3 11.38 3.72 2.94
CA ILE A 3 12.37 4.45 2.13
C ILE A 3 13.03 5.61 2.91
N SER A 4 12.30 6.29 3.78
CA SER A 4 12.87 7.37 4.60
C SER A 4 13.82 6.86 5.70
N VAL A 5 13.61 5.65 6.20
CA VAL A 5 14.49 5.00 7.20
C VAL A 5 15.71 4.40 6.52
N VAL A 6 15.52 3.85 5.32
CA VAL A 6 16.57 3.21 4.53
C VAL A 6 17.44 4.25 3.80
N LYS A 7 16.96 5.48 3.60
CA LYS A 7 17.74 6.60 3.03
C LYS A 7 19.06 6.85 3.76
N SER A 8 19.08 6.74 5.10
CA SER A 8 20.30 6.94 5.90
C SER A 8 21.31 5.79 5.78
N VAL A 9 20.91 4.66 5.21
CA VAL A 9 21.79 3.51 4.95
C VAL A 9 22.17 3.40 3.46
N LEU A 10 21.30 3.87 2.55
CA LEU A 10 21.61 3.95 1.12
C LEU A 10 22.53 5.12 0.77
N HIS A 11 22.49 6.21 1.54
CA HIS A 11 23.37 7.35 1.40
C HIS A 11 23.80 7.86 2.79
N ARG A 12 25.03 7.51 3.19
CA ARG A 12 25.62 7.91 4.47
C ARG A 12 26.41 9.19 4.24
N ASN A 13 25.97 10.30 4.86
CA ASN A 13 26.65 11.60 4.76
C ASN A 13 28.10 11.59 5.26
N ASP A 14 28.54 10.56 5.99
CA ASP A 14 29.89 10.46 6.53
C ASP A 14 30.33 8.98 6.68
N CYS A 15 31.03 8.45 5.68
CA CYS A 15 31.65 7.11 5.72
C CYS A 15 32.88 7.04 6.66
N SER A 16 33.25 8.15 7.30
CA SER A 16 34.44 8.29 8.17
C SER A 16 34.35 7.52 9.50
N THR A 17 33.16 7.08 9.89
CA THR A 17 32.90 6.35 11.14
C THR A 17 32.80 4.84 10.97
N VAL A 18 32.89 4.35 9.73
CA VAL A 18 32.75 2.92 9.43
C VAL A 18 34.15 2.27 9.46
N GLU A 19 34.28 1.16 10.19
CA GLU A 19 35.54 0.42 10.31
C GLU A 19 35.79 -0.34 9.01
N HIS A 20 36.97 -0.19 8.42
CA HIS A 20 37.24 -0.69 7.08
C HIS A 20 38.62 -1.31 6.92
N ASP A 21 38.69 -2.34 6.07
CA ASP A 21 39.92 -3.03 5.73
C ASP A 21 40.84 -2.14 4.88
N LYS A 22 42.15 -2.22 5.10
CA LYS A 22 43.17 -1.34 4.51
C LYS A 22 43.33 -1.49 2.99
N SER A 23 42.64 -2.45 2.38
CA SER A 23 42.61 -2.68 0.94
C SER A 23 41.55 -1.87 0.20
N VAL A 24 40.64 -1.18 0.90
CA VAL A 24 39.58 -0.40 0.25
C VAL A 24 40.06 1.03 -0.02
N ASN A 25 39.94 1.46 -1.27
CA ASN A 25 40.37 2.78 -1.71
C ASN A 25 39.40 3.85 -1.17
N THR A 26 39.73 4.44 -0.02
CA THR A 26 38.93 5.48 0.68
C THR A 26 39.01 6.87 0.04
N SER A 27 39.51 6.98 -1.18
CA SER A 27 39.66 8.27 -1.88
C SER A 27 38.33 8.89 -2.33
N ASN A 28 37.24 8.11 -2.35
CA ASN A 28 35.93 8.55 -2.78
C ASN A 28 34.99 8.65 -1.57
N GLN A 29 34.34 9.80 -1.32
CA GLN A 29 33.55 10.04 -0.10
C GLN A 29 32.29 9.14 0.05
N TYR A 30 31.85 8.50 -1.03
CA TYR A 30 30.60 7.69 -1.10
C TYR A 30 30.85 6.19 -1.18
N TRP A 31 32.06 5.74 -0.87
CA TRP A 31 32.47 4.36 -1.05
C TRP A 31 31.68 3.33 -0.20
N CYS A 32 31.03 3.79 0.88
CA CYS A 32 30.19 2.97 1.74
C CYS A 32 28.70 2.97 1.33
N ASP A 33 28.34 3.73 0.28
CA ASP A 33 26.97 3.82 -0.23
C ASP A 33 26.65 2.68 -1.22
N TRP A 34 25.36 2.36 -1.34
CA TRP A 34 24.92 1.27 -2.22
C TRP A 34 24.69 1.75 -3.65
N ALA A 35 25.50 1.31 -4.59
CA ALA A 35 25.31 1.59 -6.01
C ALA A 35 23.92 1.10 -6.50
N PRO A 36 23.14 1.89 -7.28
CA PRO A 36 23.52 3.10 -8.03
C PRO A 36 23.36 4.44 -7.27
N PHE A 37 23.14 4.42 -5.94
CA PHE A 37 22.98 5.62 -5.12
C PHE A 37 24.32 6.16 -4.57
N ASP A 38 25.45 5.58 -4.99
CA ASP A 38 26.83 5.90 -4.62
C ASP A 38 27.41 7.13 -5.34
N THR A 39 26.55 7.90 -6.00
CA THR A 39 26.92 9.14 -6.70
C THR A 39 26.49 10.36 -5.91
N SER A 40 27.08 11.53 -6.18
CA SER A 40 26.69 12.80 -5.55
C SER A 40 25.20 13.14 -5.67
N ASN A 41 24.50 12.51 -6.62
CA ASN A 41 23.08 12.68 -6.89
C ASN A 41 22.21 11.60 -6.21
N GLY A 42 22.76 10.76 -5.35
CA GLY A 42 22.04 9.74 -4.57
C GLY A 42 20.75 10.23 -3.90
N PRO A 43 20.75 11.35 -3.14
CA PRO A 43 19.53 11.86 -2.52
C PRO A 43 18.47 12.32 -3.54
N ASP A 44 18.88 12.81 -4.70
CA ASP A 44 17.97 13.22 -5.79
C ASP A 44 17.37 12.01 -6.50
N LEU A 45 18.14 10.94 -6.69
CA LEU A 45 17.66 9.67 -7.24
C LEU A 45 16.60 9.03 -6.33
N LEU A 46 16.82 9.04 -5.01
CA LEU A 46 15.85 8.56 -4.03
C LEU A 46 14.59 9.44 -4.00
N GLY A 47 14.75 10.76 -4.12
CA GLY A 47 13.62 11.69 -4.26
C GLY A 47 12.81 11.44 -5.54
N THR A 48 13.49 11.15 -6.65
CA THR A 48 12.85 10.82 -7.93
C THR A 48 12.06 9.52 -7.84
N LEU A 49 12.58 8.51 -7.15
CA LEU A 49 11.85 7.25 -6.91
C LEU A 49 10.57 7.47 -6.10
N ASP A 50 10.63 8.29 -5.06
CA ASP A 50 9.45 8.63 -4.26
C ASP A 50 8.43 9.42 -5.08
N LEU A 51 8.90 10.37 -5.90
CA LEU A 51 8.05 11.12 -6.81
C LEU A 51 7.33 10.22 -7.83
N CYS A 52 8.06 9.32 -8.50
CA CYS A 52 7.47 8.37 -9.45
C CYS A 52 6.40 7.49 -8.78
N TYR A 53 6.70 7.01 -7.56
CA TYR A 53 5.75 6.26 -6.76
C TYR A 53 4.49 7.09 -6.45
N LEU A 54 4.64 8.32 -5.95
CA LEU A 54 3.51 9.20 -5.60
C LEU A 54 2.64 9.56 -6.81
N ILE A 55 3.25 9.84 -7.97
CA ILE A 55 2.52 10.13 -9.21
C ILE A 55 1.73 8.90 -9.67
N SER A 56 2.39 7.74 -9.72
CA SER A 56 1.71 6.49 -10.12
C SER A 56 0.57 6.12 -9.18
N TYR A 57 0.77 6.32 -7.87
CA TYR A 57 -0.23 6.13 -6.84
C TYR A 57 -1.43 7.07 -7.01
N ALA A 58 -1.19 8.36 -7.30
CA ALA A 58 -2.26 9.33 -7.51
C ALA A 58 -3.12 9.01 -8.74
N VAL A 59 -2.47 8.65 -9.86
CA VAL A 59 -3.17 8.24 -11.10
C VAL A 59 -3.98 6.96 -10.85
N ALA A 60 -3.38 5.97 -10.20
CA ALA A 60 -4.06 4.73 -9.88
C ALA A 60 -5.20 4.93 -8.88
N MET A 61 -5.09 5.85 -7.92
CA MET A 61 -6.17 6.25 -7.02
C MET A 61 -7.37 6.76 -7.80
N PHE A 62 -7.16 7.63 -8.79
CA PHE A 62 -8.24 8.11 -9.65
C PHE A 62 -8.93 6.98 -10.42
N LEU A 63 -8.15 6.08 -11.02
CA LEU A 63 -8.69 4.91 -11.74
C LEU A 63 -9.40 3.92 -10.82
N SER A 64 -8.88 3.75 -9.60
CA SER A 64 -9.38 2.80 -8.62
C SER A 64 -10.79 3.13 -8.15
N GLY A 65 -11.15 4.41 -8.07
CA GLY A 65 -12.51 4.82 -7.74
C GLY A 65 -13.52 4.35 -8.79
N HIS A 66 -13.19 4.50 -10.07
CA HIS A 66 -14.07 4.07 -11.17
C HIS A 66 -14.14 2.54 -11.30
N LEU A 67 -13.03 1.86 -11.02
CA LEU A 67 -12.93 0.42 -11.10
C LEU A 67 -13.59 -0.29 -9.91
N ALA A 68 -13.57 0.33 -8.72
CA ALA A 68 -14.20 -0.18 -7.51
C ALA A 68 -15.73 -0.35 -7.66
N ASP A 69 -16.39 0.49 -8.45
CA ASP A 69 -17.84 0.42 -8.69
C ASP A 69 -18.26 -0.77 -9.57
N ARG A 70 -17.31 -1.38 -10.30
CA ARG A 70 -17.58 -2.44 -11.30
C ARG A 70 -17.03 -3.80 -10.92
N MET A 71 -16.10 -3.86 -9.96
CA MET A 71 -15.41 -5.10 -9.58
C MET A 71 -15.90 -5.67 -8.26
N ASN A 72 -15.80 -7.00 -8.13
CA ASN A 72 -16.01 -7.67 -6.86
C ASN A 72 -14.98 -7.17 -5.83
N LEU A 73 -15.47 -6.50 -4.79
CA LEU A 73 -14.66 -5.86 -3.76
C LEU A 73 -13.63 -6.80 -3.12
N ARG A 74 -14.01 -8.08 -2.97
CA ARG A 74 -13.14 -9.15 -2.45
C ARG A 74 -11.88 -9.33 -3.27
N LEU A 75 -12.08 -9.55 -4.57
CA LEU A 75 -11.01 -9.84 -5.51
C LEU A 75 -10.15 -8.60 -5.70
N TYR A 76 -10.78 -7.43 -5.75
CA TYR A 76 -10.08 -6.18 -5.93
C TYR A 76 -9.12 -5.86 -4.77
N LEU A 77 -9.62 -5.93 -3.52
CA LEU A 77 -8.81 -5.65 -2.34
C LEU A 77 -7.70 -6.69 -2.13
N SER A 78 -8.03 -7.98 -2.23
CA SER A 78 -7.05 -9.05 -2.03
C SER A 78 -5.96 -9.08 -3.11
N ALA A 79 -6.33 -8.92 -4.38
CA ALA A 79 -5.36 -8.86 -5.47
C ALA A 79 -4.41 -7.66 -5.30
N GLY A 80 -4.94 -6.48 -4.92
CA GLY A 80 -4.13 -5.30 -4.64
C GLY A 80 -3.11 -5.53 -3.53
N MET A 81 -3.52 -6.16 -2.43
CA MET A 81 -2.63 -6.47 -1.31
C MET A 81 -1.54 -7.50 -1.68
N ILE A 82 -1.92 -8.60 -2.32
CA ILE A 82 -0.97 -9.64 -2.73
C ILE A 82 0.06 -9.05 -3.71
N LEU A 83 -0.41 -8.31 -4.71
CA LEU A 83 0.46 -7.78 -5.74
C LEU A 83 1.35 -6.65 -5.20
N SER A 84 0.83 -5.78 -4.34
CA SER A 84 1.65 -4.80 -3.60
C SER A 84 2.73 -5.49 -2.75
N GLY A 85 2.40 -6.59 -2.07
CA GLY A 85 3.37 -7.40 -1.33
C GLY A 85 4.47 -7.98 -2.22
N ILE A 86 4.10 -8.56 -3.37
CA ILE A 86 5.05 -9.10 -4.36
C ILE A 86 6.01 -8.03 -4.87
N PHE A 87 5.50 -6.86 -5.27
CA PHE A 87 6.36 -5.76 -5.75
C PHE A 87 7.25 -5.19 -4.64
N THR A 88 6.77 -5.15 -3.40
CA THR A 88 7.58 -4.74 -2.24
C THR A 88 8.71 -5.74 -1.95
N ILE A 89 8.43 -7.05 -2.03
CA ILE A 89 9.45 -8.09 -1.92
C ILE A 89 10.43 -7.98 -3.09
N ALA A 90 9.95 -7.77 -4.31
CA ALA A 90 10.80 -7.60 -5.49
C ALA A 90 11.76 -6.41 -5.36
N PHE A 91 11.33 -5.31 -4.74
CA PHE A 91 12.18 -4.17 -4.41
C PHE A 91 13.31 -4.58 -3.45
N GLY A 92 12.99 -5.32 -2.39
CA GLY A 92 13.98 -5.83 -1.43
C GLY A 92 14.90 -6.92 -2.01
N LEU A 93 14.41 -7.74 -2.94
CA LEU A 93 15.20 -8.74 -3.66
C LEU A 93 16.24 -8.11 -4.60
N GLY A 94 16.03 -6.87 -5.06
CA GLY A 94 17.03 -6.12 -5.83
C GLY A 94 18.39 -6.02 -5.13
N TYR A 95 18.37 -5.97 -3.79
CA TYR A 95 19.57 -6.05 -2.94
C TYR A 95 20.27 -7.42 -3.04
N PHE A 96 19.51 -8.51 -2.87
CA PHE A 96 20.03 -9.87 -2.89
C PHE A 96 20.60 -10.28 -4.26
N PHE A 97 19.96 -9.83 -5.35
CA PHE A 97 20.42 -10.10 -6.72
C PHE A 97 21.52 -9.16 -7.21
N LYS A 98 22.00 -8.20 -6.40
CA LYS A 98 23.00 -7.19 -6.78
C LYS A 98 22.66 -6.45 -8.07
N ILE A 99 21.38 -6.08 -8.24
CA ILE A 99 20.92 -5.36 -9.42
C ILE A 99 21.27 -3.87 -9.26
N HIS A 100 22.25 -3.42 -10.04
CA HIS A 100 22.73 -2.04 -10.07
C HIS A 100 22.04 -1.20 -11.17
N SER A 101 20.72 -1.36 -11.34
CA SER A 101 19.96 -0.63 -12.36
C SER A 101 18.88 0.23 -11.73
N PHE A 102 19.02 1.55 -11.86
CA PHE A 102 18.02 2.52 -11.38
C PHE A 102 16.65 2.31 -12.03
N ALA A 103 16.61 1.94 -13.32
CA ALA A 103 15.38 1.69 -14.05
C ALA A 103 14.55 0.56 -13.44
N PHE A 104 15.20 -0.49 -12.90
CA PHE A 104 14.50 -1.57 -12.20
C PHE A 104 13.75 -1.04 -10.97
N TYR A 105 14.40 -0.24 -10.13
CA TYR A 105 13.78 0.34 -8.94
C TYR A 105 12.62 1.29 -9.28
N VAL A 106 12.75 2.08 -10.36
CA VAL A 106 11.66 2.95 -10.85
C VAL A 106 10.46 2.12 -11.30
N ILE A 107 10.67 1.07 -12.10
CA ILE A 107 9.59 0.22 -12.61
C ILE A 107 8.84 -0.45 -11.45
N ILE A 108 9.58 -1.04 -10.51
CA ILE A 108 8.98 -1.68 -9.34
C ILE A 108 8.20 -0.68 -8.48
N GLN A 109 8.70 0.55 -8.30
CA GLN A 109 7.98 1.60 -7.56
C GLN A 109 6.71 2.07 -8.27
N VAL A 110 6.71 2.17 -9.60
CA VAL A 110 5.52 2.53 -10.37
C VAL A 110 4.45 1.45 -10.23
N PHE A 111 4.81 0.18 -10.40
CA PHE A 111 3.86 -0.92 -10.21
C PHE A 111 3.40 -1.03 -8.76
N GLY A 112 4.32 -0.88 -7.80
CA GLY A 112 4.01 -0.85 -6.37
C GLY A 112 2.99 0.23 -6.03
N GLY A 113 3.17 1.45 -6.56
CA GLY A 113 2.24 2.57 -6.37
C GLY A 113 0.86 2.29 -6.97
N ILE A 114 0.80 1.70 -8.17
CA ILE A 114 -0.47 1.34 -8.82
C ILE A 114 -1.28 0.35 -7.97
N PHE A 115 -0.65 -0.73 -7.51
CA PHE A 115 -1.38 -1.75 -6.76
C PHE A 115 -1.68 -1.30 -5.32
N GLN A 116 -0.82 -0.51 -4.72
CA GLN A 116 -1.04 0.03 -3.38
C GLN A 116 -2.17 1.07 -3.33
N ALA A 117 -2.44 1.78 -4.43
CA ALA A 117 -3.55 2.73 -4.53
C ALA A 117 -4.93 2.07 -4.39
N THR A 118 -5.05 0.79 -4.73
CA THR A 118 -6.33 0.04 -4.67
C THR A 118 -6.82 -0.26 -3.25
N GLY A 119 -5.92 -0.22 -2.25
CA GLY A 119 -6.24 -0.64 -0.89
C GLY A 119 -7.21 0.30 -0.16
N TRP A 120 -6.99 1.61 -0.26
CA TRP A 120 -7.81 2.63 0.40
C TRP A 120 -9.30 2.60 -0.02
N PRO A 121 -9.64 2.69 -1.33
CA PRO A 121 -11.05 2.65 -1.75
C PRO A 121 -11.72 1.32 -1.44
N GLY A 122 -10.99 0.20 -1.55
CA GLY A 122 -11.53 -1.12 -1.23
C GLY A 122 -11.94 -1.24 0.25
N VAL A 123 -11.09 -0.75 1.15
CA VAL A 123 -11.37 -0.69 2.58
C VAL A 123 -12.57 0.22 2.89
N VAL A 124 -12.61 1.42 2.31
CA VAL A 124 -13.68 2.39 2.56
C VAL A 124 -15.03 1.83 2.12
N ALA A 125 -15.09 1.15 0.98
CA ALA A 125 -16.29 0.46 0.52
C ALA A 125 -16.70 -0.69 1.46
N CYS A 126 -15.75 -1.50 1.96
CA CYS A 126 -16.05 -2.57 2.93
C CYS A 126 -16.67 -2.01 4.22
N VAL A 127 -16.08 -0.95 4.78
CA VAL A 127 -16.59 -0.28 5.99
C VAL A 127 -17.95 0.36 5.72
N GLY A 128 -18.13 0.97 4.54
CA GLY A 128 -19.40 1.57 4.12
C GLY A 128 -20.54 0.57 4.00
N ASN A 129 -20.26 -0.64 3.50
CA ASN A 129 -21.22 -1.73 3.36
C ASN A 129 -21.59 -2.35 4.71
N TRP A 130 -20.64 -2.47 5.63
CA TRP A 130 -20.89 -3.05 6.97
C TRP A 130 -21.53 -2.07 7.96
N PHE A 131 -21.25 -0.77 7.82
CA PHE A 131 -21.67 0.24 8.80
C PHE A 131 -22.53 1.35 8.16
N GLY A 132 -23.84 1.27 8.42
CA GLY A 132 -24.84 2.28 8.03
C GLY A 132 -24.63 3.67 8.66
N LYS A 133 -25.54 4.62 8.37
CA LYS A 133 -25.37 6.08 8.62
C LYS A 133 -25.14 6.49 10.09
N GLY A 134 -25.49 5.67 11.10
CA GLY A 134 -25.64 6.12 12.50
C GLY A 134 -24.38 6.25 13.38
N LYS A 135 -23.25 5.59 13.07
CA LYS A 135 -22.02 5.62 13.93
C LYS A 135 -20.70 5.78 13.15
N ARG A 136 -20.75 6.27 11.91
CA ARG A 136 -19.60 6.32 11.00
C ARG A 136 -18.39 7.07 11.56
N GLY A 137 -18.60 8.16 12.30
CA GLY A 137 -17.51 8.99 12.83
C GLY A 137 -16.61 8.26 13.83
N LEU A 138 -17.19 7.55 14.80
CA LEU A 138 -16.41 6.81 15.82
C LEU A 138 -15.68 5.61 15.21
N ILE A 139 -16.31 4.93 14.26
CA ILE A 139 -15.73 3.79 13.53
C ILE A 139 -14.56 4.26 12.65
N MET A 140 -14.73 5.37 11.91
CA MET A 140 -13.66 5.97 11.12
C MET A 140 -12.53 6.51 12.01
N GLY A 141 -12.83 6.97 13.22
CA GLY A 141 -11.83 7.38 14.21
C GLY A 141 -10.96 6.20 14.66
N ILE A 142 -11.58 5.08 15.05
CA ILE A 142 -10.87 3.84 15.42
C ILE A 142 -10.10 3.28 14.22
N TRP A 143 -10.70 3.32 13.02
CA TRP A 143 -10.05 2.91 11.78
C TRP A 143 -8.77 3.70 11.51
N ASN A 144 -8.79 5.02 11.73
CA ASN A 144 -7.60 5.86 11.55
C ASN A 144 -6.49 5.55 12.57
N ALA A 145 -6.82 5.04 13.76
CA ALA A 145 -5.82 4.68 14.76
C ALA A 145 -4.89 3.56 14.27
N HIS A 146 -5.38 2.63 13.45
CA HIS A 146 -4.57 1.59 12.82
C HIS A 146 -3.40 2.17 12.01
N THR A 147 -3.59 3.29 11.31
CA THR A 147 -2.53 3.94 10.52
C THR A 147 -1.35 4.35 11.40
N SER A 148 -1.62 4.86 12.60
CA SER A 148 -0.58 5.22 13.57
C SER A 148 0.18 3.99 14.06
N VAL A 149 -0.53 2.91 14.39
CA VAL A 149 0.08 1.64 14.82
C VAL A 149 0.95 1.05 13.72
N GLY A 150 0.45 1.00 12.48
CA GLY A 150 1.19 0.52 11.32
C GLY A 150 2.44 1.35 11.02
N ASN A 151 2.39 2.67 11.22
CA ASN A 151 3.56 3.54 11.09
C ASN A 151 4.62 3.23 12.14
N ILE A 152 4.23 2.99 13.40
CA ILE A 152 5.15 2.64 14.48
C ILE A 152 5.81 1.29 14.19
N LEU A 153 4.99 0.26 13.89
CA LEU A 153 5.48 -1.08 13.59
C LEU A 153 6.37 -1.09 12.35
N GLY A 154 6.00 -0.35 11.31
CA GLY A 154 6.77 -0.22 10.07
C GLY A 154 8.13 0.44 10.30
N SER A 155 8.18 1.52 11.09
CA SER A 155 9.45 2.15 11.47
C SER A 155 10.32 1.24 12.35
N PHE A 156 9.70 0.49 13.26
CA PHE A 156 10.40 -0.45 14.14
C PHE A 156 11.03 -1.59 13.34
N ILE A 157 10.26 -2.23 12.46
CA ILE A 157 10.76 -3.28 11.56
C ILE A 157 11.85 -2.72 10.64
N ALA A 158 11.63 -1.55 10.04
CA ALA A 158 12.61 -0.94 9.15
C ALA A 158 13.93 -0.67 9.88
N GLY A 159 13.89 -0.15 11.11
CA GLY A 159 15.07 0.14 11.93
C GLY A 159 15.79 -1.11 12.44
N ALA A 160 15.06 -2.17 12.79
CA ALA A 160 15.65 -3.42 13.27
C ALA A 160 16.49 -4.14 12.20
N PHE A 161 16.13 -4.00 10.91
CA PHE A 161 16.83 -4.66 9.81
C PHE A 161 17.73 -3.72 8.99
N VAL A 162 17.77 -2.41 9.33
CA VAL A 162 18.47 -1.40 8.53
C VAL A 162 20.00 -1.59 8.54
N GLU A 163 20.57 -2.07 9.64
CA GLU A 163 22.03 -2.12 9.84
C GLU A 163 22.70 -3.37 9.25
N GLU A 164 22.00 -4.49 9.15
CA GLU A 164 22.59 -5.73 8.64
C GLU A 164 22.27 -6.01 7.17
N ASN A 165 21.03 -5.77 6.72
CA ASN A 165 20.59 -6.04 5.34
C ASN A 165 19.36 -5.18 4.98
N TRP A 166 19.56 -4.01 4.38
CA TRP A 166 18.45 -3.08 4.07
C TRP A 166 17.35 -3.69 3.18
N GLY A 167 17.67 -4.70 2.36
CA GLY A 167 16.68 -5.44 1.57
C GLY A 167 15.64 -6.14 2.45
N LEU A 168 16.00 -6.63 3.63
CA LEU A 168 15.07 -7.28 4.58
C LEU A 168 14.04 -6.30 5.13
N SER A 169 14.37 -5.02 5.26
CA SER A 169 13.44 -3.95 5.67
C SER A 169 12.26 -3.79 4.70
N PHE A 170 12.37 -4.30 3.47
CA PHE A 170 11.28 -4.34 2.48
C PHE A 170 10.67 -5.75 2.31
N VAL A 171 11.50 -6.79 2.34
CA VAL A 171 11.02 -8.18 2.22
C VAL A 171 10.09 -8.55 3.37
N VAL A 172 10.44 -8.21 4.62
CA VAL A 172 9.64 -8.58 5.80
C VAL A 172 8.24 -7.94 5.75
N PRO A 173 8.09 -6.62 5.58
CA PRO A 173 6.76 -6.01 5.40
C PRO A 173 6.02 -6.55 4.18
N GLY A 174 6.71 -6.84 3.07
CA GLY A 174 6.10 -7.38 1.86
C GLY A 174 5.51 -8.78 2.07
N ILE A 175 6.19 -9.65 2.82
CA ILE A 175 5.68 -10.97 3.20
C ILE A 175 4.45 -10.82 4.11
N ILE A 176 4.52 -9.94 5.11
CA ILE A 176 3.41 -9.68 6.03
C ILE A 176 2.17 -9.23 5.23
N ILE A 177 2.33 -8.27 4.32
CA ILE A 177 1.25 -7.76 3.47
C ILE A 177 0.69 -8.89 2.57
N GLY A 178 1.56 -9.73 1.99
CA GLY A 178 1.14 -10.87 1.17
C GLY A 178 0.33 -11.90 1.97
N VAL A 179 0.80 -12.29 3.16
CA VAL A 179 0.11 -13.23 4.05
C VAL A 179 -1.23 -12.66 4.50
N VAL A 180 -1.26 -11.40 4.92
CA VAL A 180 -2.53 -10.74 5.30
C VAL A 180 -3.46 -10.64 4.09
N GLY A 181 -2.95 -10.36 2.88
CA GLY A 181 -3.74 -10.35 1.65
C GLY A 181 -4.39 -11.71 1.33
N ILE A 182 -3.68 -12.81 1.58
CA ILE A 182 -4.22 -14.18 1.45
C ILE A 182 -5.25 -14.46 2.54
N LEU A 183 -4.99 -14.08 3.79
CA LEU A 183 -5.97 -14.23 4.88
C LEU A 183 -7.24 -13.43 4.60
N VAL A 184 -7.11 -12.20 4.11
CA VAL A 184 -8.23 -11.38 3.63
C VAL A 184 -8.92 -12.11 2.48
N PHE A 185 -8.22 -12.66 1.49
CA PHE A 185 -8.88 -13.42 0.43
C PHE A 185 -9.73 -14.60 0.94
N LEU A 186 -9.25 -15.31 1.98
CA LEU A 186 -9.91 -16.47 2.57
C LEU A 186 -11.05 -16.10 3.54
N PHE A 187 -10.87 -15.09 4.38
CA PHE A 187 -11.80 -14.71 5.45
C PHE A 187 -12.67 -13.49 5.14
N LEU A 188 -12.36 -12.71 4.10
CA LEU A 188 -13.14 -11.53 3.75
C LEU A 188 -14.47 -11.94 3.13
N VAL A 189 -15.51 -11.86 3.96
CA VAL A 189 -16.91 -11.90 3.55
C VAL A 189 -17.32 -10.47 3.15
N PRO A 190 -17.42 -10.16 1.85
CA PRO A 190 -17.60 -8.79 1.36
C PRO A 190 -19.04 -8.29 1.50
N HIS A 191 -19.98 -9.22 1.65
CA HIS A 191 -21.40 -8.94 1.79
C HIS A 191 -21.95 -9.59 3.06
N PRO A 192 -22.58 -8.81 3.97
CA PRO A 192 -23.24 -9.37 5.16
C PRO A 192 -24.38 -10.35 4.80
N SER A 193 -24.82 -10.38 3.54
CA SER A 193 -25.77 -11.33 2.95
C SER A 193 -25.30 -12.80 3.06
N ASP A 194 -23.99 -13.05 2.99
CA ASP A 194 -23.42 -14.41 3.00
C ASP A 194 -23.34 -15.00 4.42
N VAL A 195 -23.54 -14.16 5.45
CA VAL A 195 -23.54 -14.55 6.88
C VAL A 195 -24.93 -14.42 7.54
N ASN A 196 -25.99 -14.30 6.74
CA ASN A 196 -27.38 -14.21 7.21
C ASN A 196 -27.62 -13.06 8.22
N CYS A 197 -26.81 -11.99 8.15
CA CYS A 197 -26.99 -10.79 8.96
C CYS A 197 -27.95 -9.83 8.24
N LYS A 198 -28.92 -9.27 8.98
CA LYS A 198 -29.81 -8.23 8.46
C LYS A 198 -28.98 -7.04 7.97
N LEU A 199 -29.21 -6.62 6.72
CA LEU A 199 -28.70 -5.35 6.21
C LEU A 199 -29.08 -4.23 7.20
N PRO A 200 -28.17 -3.27 7.48
CA PRO A 200 -28.56 -2.05 8.16
C PRO A 200 -29.68 -1.40 7.36
N ASP A 201 -30.77 -1.07 8.03
CA ASP A 201 -31.96 -0.54 7.39
C ASP A 201 -31.61 0.77 6.65
N HIS A 202 -31.60 0.68 5.31
CA HIS A 202 -31.52 1.81 4.40
C HIS A 202 -32.94 2.21 3.97
N SER A 203 -33.91 2.17 4.90
CA SER A 203 -35.28 2.64 4.71
C SER A 203 -35.29 4.17 4.63
N ASP A 204 -34.76 4.72 3.54
CA ASP A 204 -35.33 5.93 2.97
C ASP A 204 -36.64 5.50 2.30
N THR A 205 -37.71 5.63 3.09
CA THR A 205 -39.12 5.79 2.71
C THR A 205 -39.30 6.35 1.30
N HIS A 206 -39.32 5.49 0.27
CA HIS A 206 -40.11 5.77 -0.91
C HIS A 206 -41.54 5.37 -0.59
N LEU A 207 -42.26 6.32 0.02
CA LEU A 207 -43.71 6.39 -0.11
C LEU A 207 -44.03 6.27 -1.61
N ALA A 208 -44.54 5.12 -2.02
CA ALA A 208 -45.34 5.05 -3.21
C ALA A 208 -46.63 5.83 -2.94
N PRO A 209 -47.00 6.86 -3.72
CA PRO A 209 -48.40 7.09 -3.95
C PRO A 209 -48.82 6.08 -5.02
N SER A 210 -49.57 5.07 -4.60
CA SER A 210 -50.39 4.27 -5.51
C SER A 210 -51.35 5.21 -6.25
N MET A 211 -51.00 5.61 -7.47
CA MET A 211 -51.95 6.27 -8.37
C MET A 211 -52.75 5.15 -9.07
N SER A 212 -53.83 4.73 -8.41
CA SER A 212 -54.87 3.90 -9.00
C SER A 212 -55.60 4.70 -10.09
N ILE A 213 -55.18 4.56 -11.34
CA ILE A 213 -56.02 4.94 -12.48
C ILE A 213 -56.91 3.74 -12.79
N ASN A 214 -58.16 3.82 -12.32
CA ASN A 214 -59.22 2.89 -12.69
C ASN A 214 -59.46 2.98 -14.20
N THR A 215 -59.14 1.91 -14.90
CA THR A 215 -59.72 1.56 -16.20
C THR A 215 -61.22 1.26 -15.99
N ALA A 216 -62.07 2.23 -16.30
CA ALA A 216 -63.49 1.96 -16.55
C ALA A 216 -63.65 1.54 -18.01
N ASN A 217 -63.74 0.23 -18.22
CA ASN A 217 -64.15 -0.40 -19.46
C ASN A 217 -65.68 -0.30 -19.61
N THR A 218 -66.12 -0.02 -20.83
CA THR A 218 -67.27 -0.61 -21.54
C THR A 218 -68.40 -1.23 -20.71
N GLU A 219 -69.56 -0.59 -20.67
CA GLU A 219 -70.87 -1.04 -21.21
C GLU A 219 -71.92 0.06 -21.03
#